data_AF-A0A8S4QX35-F1
#
_entry.id   AF-A0A8S4QX35-F1
#
_cell.length_a   1.000
_cell.length_b   1.000
_cell.length_c   1.000
_cell.angle_alpha   90.00
_cell.angle_beta   90.00
_cell.angle_gamma   90.00
#
_symmetry.space_group_name_H-M   'P 1'
#
loop_
_entity.id
_entity.type
_entity.pdbx_description
1 polymer ?
#
loop_
_entity_poly.entity_id
_entity_poly.type
_entity_poly.pdbx_seq_one_letter_code
_entity_poly.pdbx_strand_id
1 'polypeptide(L)'
;MFDSPKHESLLFLTVFLIFPRFNVVWDNRDAEFGELTEYKMFYFLQDDTIAIKELHDGKGGKDPFPLLLKKRKLPKKWEERP
;
A
#
# COMPACT_ATOMS: atom_id res chain seq x y z
N MET A 1 20.29 25.01 20.42
CA MET A 1 19.87 25.89 19.30
C MET A 1 20.47 25.34 18.02
N PHE A 2 19.89 24.25 17.49
CA PHE A 2 20.26 23.68 16.19
C PHE A 2 18.96 23.34 15.48
N ASP A 3 18.27 24.39 15.09
CA ASP A 3 17.11 24.28 14.20
C ASP A 3 17.65 24.44 12.78
N SER A 4 17.99 23.32 12.16
CA SER A 4 18.35 23.30 10.74
C SER A 4 17.12 22.87 9.95
N PRO A 5 16.73 23.61 8.90
CA PRO A 5 15.49 23.35 8.14
C PRO A 5 15.46 21.97 7.46
N LYS A 6 16.58 21.22 7.48
CA LYS A 6 16.71 19.89 6.89
C LYS A 6 15.98 18.80 7.69
N HIS A 7 15.90 18.93 9.02
CA HIS A 7 15.22 17.94 9.85
C HIS A 7 13.70 18.07 9.71
N GLU A 8 13.18 19.30 9.70
CA GLU A 8 11.75 19.55 9.49
C GLU A 8 11.28 19.21 8.09
N SER A 9 12.09 19.50 7.05
CA SER A 9 11.75 19.13 5.67
C SER A 9 11.78 17.62 5.43
N LEU A 10 12.69 16.88 6.07
CA LEU A 10 12.68 15.42 6.06
C LEU A 10 11.52 14.85 6.88
N LEU A 11 11.19 15.45 8.03
CA LEU A 11 10.05 15.04 8.86
C LEU A 11 8.74 15.29 8.11
N PHE A 12 8.58 16.45 7.48
CA PHE A 12 7.49 16.79 6.59
C PHE A 12 7.44 15.77 5.46
N LEU A 13 8.49 15.66 4.64
CA LEU A 13 8.52 14.69 3.54
C LEU A 13 8.20 13.26 4.01
N THR A 14 8.66 12.83 5.19
CA THR A 14 8.36 11.52 5.79
C THR A 14 6.91 11.39 6.26
N VAL A 15 6.33 12.42 6.86
CA VAL A 15 4.89 12.48 7.23
C VAL A 15 4.01 12.52 5.99
N PHE A 16 4.45 13.18 4.91
CA PHE A 16 3.79 13.16 3.60
C PHE A 16 3.98 11.82 2.87
N LEU A 17 5.07 11.09 3.14
CA LEU A 17 5.41 9.80 2.52
C LEU A 17 4.91 8.57 3.29
N ILE A 18 4.51 8.67 4.56
CA ILE A 18 4.13 7.52 5.39
C ILE A 18 2.78 7.79 6.07
N PHE A 19 1.81 6.86 5.98
CA PHE A 19 0.94 6.30 7.05
C PHE A 19 -0.45 5.89 6.49
N PRO A 20 -1.10 4.78 6.93
CA PRO A 20 -0.71 3.62 7.78
C PRO A 20 -0.42 2.35 6.94
N ARG A 21 0.27 1.36 7.55
CA ARG A 21 0.46 0.03 6.95
C ARG A 21 -0.56 -0.92 7.56
N PHE A 22 -1.57 -1.30 6.79
CA PHE A 22 -2.54 -2.31 7.22
C PHE A 22 -2.11 -3.67 6.68
N ASN A 23 -2.14 -4.67 7.56
CA ASN A 23 -2.13 -6.05 7.13
C ASN A 23 -3.54 -6.37 6.65
N VAL A 24 -3.66 -6.74 5.39
CA VAL A 24 -4.92 -7.06 4.75
C VAL A 24 -4.81 -8.45 4.16
N VAL A 25 -5.93 -9.16 4.15
CA VAL A 25 -6.01 -10.51 3.61
C VAL A 25 -7.04 -10.50 2.50
N TRP A 26 -6.65 -11.03 1.35
CA TRP A 26 -7.59 -11.33 0.28
C TRP A 26 -8.01 -12.79 0.43
N ASP A 27 -9.28 -13.01 0.76
CA ASP A 27 -9.87 -14.34 0.84
C ASP A 27 -10.52 -14.69 -0.50
N ASN A 28 -9.83 -15.49 -1.31
CA ASN A 28 -10.36 -16.00 -2.58
C ASN A 28 -10.71 -17.49 -2.51
N ARG A 29 -10.85 -18.08 -1.33
CA ARG A 29 -10.93 -19.55 -1.17
C ARG A 29 -12.14 -20.19 -1.86
N ASP A 30 -13.16 -19.41 -2.17
CA ASP A 30 -14.36 -19.87 -2.89
C ASP A 30 -14.13 -20.06 -4.41
N ALA A 31 -12.98 -19.65 -4.95
CA ALA A 31 -12.62 -19.86 -6.35
C ALA A 31 -12.04 -21.26 -6.59
N GLU A 32 -12.14 -21.76 -7.84
CA GLU A 32 -11.64 -23.08 -8.26
C GLU A 32 -10.16 -23.33 -7.96
N PHE A 33 -9.35 -22.26 -7.86
CA PHE A 33 -7.95 -22.26 -7.42
C PHE A 33 -7.71 -21.20 -6.34
N GLY A 34 -8.67 -21.05 -5.43
CA GLY A 34 -8.69 -20.03 -4.40
C GLY A 34 -7.56 -20.13 -3.40
N GLU A 35 -6.92 -19.00 -3.08
CA GLU A 35 -5.89 -18.89 -2.05
C GLU A 35 -6.26 -17.80 -1.04
N LEU A 36 -5.72 -17.94 0.18
CA LEU A 36 -5.74 -16.89 1.20
C LEU A 36 -4.39 -16.18 1.15
N THR A 37 -4.36 -14.95 0.66
CA THR A 37 -3.11 -14.23 0.41
C THR A 37 -3.01 -12.98 1.26
N GLU A 38 -1.85 -12.80 1.91
CA GLU A 38 -1.55 -11.63 2.74
C GLU A 38 -0.95 -10.49 1.91
N TYR A 39 -1.45 -9.27 2.15
CA TYR A 39 -0.97 -8.06 1.52
C TYR A 39 -0.68 -6.96 2.54
N LYS A 40 0.15 -6.01 2.14
CA LYS A 40 0.29 -4.71 2.81
C LYS A 40 -0.39 -3.63 2.01
N MET A 41 -1.32 -2.93 2.64
CA MET A 41 -1.92 -1.71 2.13
C MET A 41 -1.14 -0.49 2.62
N PHE A 42 -0.83 0.41 1.69
CA PHE A 42 -0.19 1.70 1.92
C PHE A 42 -1.18 2.80 1.56
N TYR A 43 -1.48 3.66 2.53
CA TYR A 43 -2.21 4.91 2.29
C TYR A 43 -1.21 6.07 2.22
N PHE A 44 -1.37 6.96 1.25
CA PHE A 44 -0.54 8.14 1.06
C PHE A 44 -1.37 9.39 1.33
N LEU A 45 -1.15 10.01 2.50
CA LEU A 45 -1.92 11.20 2.94
C LEU A 45 -1.69 12.42 2.04
N GLN A 46 -0.54 12.49 1.37
CA GLN A 46 -0.20 13.61 0.47
C GLN A 46 -1.20 13.77 -0.68
N ASP A 47 -1.70 12.67 -1.23
CA ASP A 47 -2.50 12.64 -2.46
C ASP A 47 -3.76 11.78 -2.37
N ASP A 48 -4.11 11.29 -1.17
CA ASP A 48 -5.23 10.37 -0.93
C ASP A 48 -5.19 9.14 -1.85
N THR A 49 -4.00 8.64 -2.14
CA THR A 49 -3.83 7.42 -2.95
C THR A 49 -3.55 6.20 -2.10
N ILE A 50 -3.86 5.03 -2.68
CA ILE A 50 -3.65 3.73 -2.06
C ILE A 50 -2.79 2.86 -2.99
N ALA A 51 -1.87 2.10 -2.41
CA ALA A 51 -1.18 1.00 -3.08
C ALA A 51 -1.29 -0.28 -2.24
N ILE A 52 -1.41 -1.43 -2.89
CA ILE A 52 -1.47 -2.74 -2.23
C ILE A 52 -0.36 -3.62 -2.80
N LYS A 53 0.53 -4.09 -1.91
CA LYS A 53 1.68 -4.93 -2.26
C LYS A 53 1.52 -6.30 -1.63
N GLU A 54 1.81 -7.35 -2.38
CA GLU A 54 1.87 -8.71 -1.84
C GLU A 54 3.09 -8.85 -0.94
N LEU A 55 2.94 -9.59 0.15
CA LEU A 55 4.05 -9.98 0.99
C LEU A 55 4.63 -11.28 0.44
N HIS A 56 5.73 -11.18 -0.30
CA HIS A 56 6.50 -12.37 -0.65
C HIS A 56 7.47 -12.73 0.47
N ASP A 57 7.46 -14.00 0.83
CA ASP A 57 8.43 -14.63 1.74
C ASP A 57 9.77 -14.95 1.05
N GLY A 58 9.92 -14.58 -0.23
CA GLY A 58 11.13 -14.74 -1.03
C GLY A 58 11.42 -16.18 -1.44
N LYS A 59 10.52 -17.14 -1.18
CA LYS A 59 10.74 -18.58 -1.46
C LYS A 59 10.06 -19.09 -2.72
N GLY A 60 9.03 -18.41 -3.20
CA GLY A 60 8.40 -18.72 -4.49
C GLY A 60 8.96 -17.80 -5.55
N GLY A 61 9.47 -18.35 -6.67
CA GLY A 61 9.98 -17.62 -7.85
C GLY A 61 8.94 -16.78 -8.60
N LYS A 62 7.97 -16.23 -7.87
CA LYS A 62 7.02 -15.21 -8.28
C LYS A 62 7.76 -13.85 -8.40
N ASP A 63 7.13 -12.90 -9.10
CA ASP A 63 7.70 -11.58 -9.43
C ASP A 63 8.34 -10.89 -8.20
N PRO A 64 9.53 -10.28 -8.31
CA PRO A 64 10.18 -9.59 -7.20
C PRO A 64 9.39 -8.37 -6.67
N PHE A 65 8.39 -7.88 -7.41
CA PHE A 65 7.53 -6.76 -7.03
C PHE A 65 6.04 -7.04 -7.31
N PRO A 66 5.40 -7.95 -6.56
CA PRO A 66 4.03 -8.33 -6.80
C PRO A 66 3.10 -7.23 -6.26
N LEU A 67 2.41 -6.58 -7.17
CA LEU A 67 1.49 -5.48 -6.90
C LEU A 67 0.06 -5.94 -7.20
N LEU A 68 -0.76 -6.08 -6.17
CA LEU A 68 -2.21 -6.25 -6.36
C LEU A 68 -2.82 -4.94 -6.88
N LEU A 69 -2.38 -3.80 -6.35
CA LEU A 69 -2.87 -2.49 -6.74
C LEU A 69 -1.72 -1.48 -6.83
N LYS A 70 -1.47 -0.98 -8.05
CA LYS A 70 -0.61 0.19 -8.27
C LYS A 70 -1.18 1.42 -7.55
N LYS A 71 -0.28 2.29 -7.08
CA LYS A 71 -0.62 3.57 -6.44
C LYS A 71 -1.64 4.33 -7.28
N ARG A 72 -2.86 4.45 -6.78
CA ARG A 72 -3.95 5.18 -7.44
C ARG A 72 -4.92 5.76 -6.43
N LYS A 73 -5.70 6.76 -6.82
CA LYS A 73 -6.88 7.17 -6.06
C LYS A 73 -7.94 6.09 -6.21
N LEU A 74 -8.51 5.65 -5.08
CA LEU A 74 -9.68 4.78 -5.10
C LEU A 74 -10.95 5.62 -4.94
N PRO A 75 -12.02 5.32 -5.68
CA PRO A 75 -13.30 5.98 -5.47
C PRO A 75 -13.81 5.63 -4.07
N LYS A 76 -14.23 6.64 -3.30
CA LYS A 76 -14.77 6.43 -1.94
C LYS A 76 -16.11 5.67 -1.97
N LYS A 77 -16.84 5.79 -3.07
CA LYS A 77 -18.04 5.00 -3.35
C LYS A 77 -17.70 4.00 -4.46
N TRP A 78 -17.86 2.72 -4.17
CA TRP A 78 -17.57 1.64 -5.12
C TRP A 78 -18.47 1.67 -6.37
N GLU A 79 -19.62 2.34 -6.29
CA GLU A 79 -20.57 2.53 -7.40
C GLU A 79 -20.16 3.67 -8.35
N GLU A 80 -19.32 4.60 -7.90
CA GLU A 80 -18.80 5.68 -8.72
C GLU A 80 -17.65 5.14 -9.58
N ARG A 81 -18.00 4.44 -10.67
CA ARG A 81 -17.03 4.12 -11.72
C ARG A 81 -16.64 5.42 -12.45
N PRO A 82 -15.35 5.64 -12.75
CA PRO A 82 -14.96 6.67 -13.71
C PRO A 82 -15.46 6.34 -15.13
#